data_AF-A0A4Q4TFN3-F1
#
_entry.id   AF-A0A4Q4TFN3-F1
#
_cell.length_a   1.000
_cell.length_b   1.000
_cell.length_c   1.000
_cell.angle_alpha   90.00
_cell.angle_beta   90.00
_cell.angle_gamma   90.00
#
_symmetry.space_group_name_H-M   'P 1'
#
loop_
_entity.id
_entity.type
_entity.pdbx_description
1 polymer ?
#
loop_
_entity_poly.entity_id
_entity_poly.type
_entity_poly.pdbx_seq_one_letter_code
_entity_poly.pdbx_strand_id
1 'polypeptide(L)'
;MLRSIAYQVLDKDVMLYEHFIPIFRGKRRIYREGDGEWQQSQLKEFVHSVLEQRQPRPLLLFVDALDECNEQAVRDVVGFLESLSIHAVQAGFELRICLSSRHYPNISMKKTLELTVEKSKEHRRDIATYVREKLRIRDYAIEAEIQKKADGIFMWVVIVVSLLNKAYDEGRIEAMQKTLQEVPNDLEEVFNTLLRKDDPNKAEMILMLQWVLLTQRPLRPEELLSQNRGHLLSHQRH
;
A
#
# COMPACT_ATOMS: atom_id res chain seq x y z
N MET A 1 6.68 -4.47 -11.04
CA MET A 1 7.25 -3.12 -10.78
C MET A 1 7.79 -2.42 -12.04
N LEU A 2 8.91 -2.84 -12.66
CA LEU A 2 9.55 -2.08 -13.77
C LEU A 2 8.63 -1.80 -14.97
N ARG A 3 7.75 -2.75 -15.34
CA ARG A 3 6.74 -2.54 -16.38
C ARG A 3 5.83 -1.34 -16.08
N SER A 4 5.45 -1.17 -14.81
CA SER A 4 4.61 -0.06 -14.35
C SER A 4 5.37 1.27 -14.42
N ILE A 5 6.64 1.29 -13.99
CA ILE A 5 7.49 2.49 -14.10
C ILE A 5 7.62 2.90 -15.56
N ALA A 6 7.98 1.97 -16.45
CA ALA A 6 8.09 2.22 -17.89
C ALA A 6 6.78 2.77 -18.46
N TYR A 7 5.65 2.13 -18.17
CA TYR A 7 4.34 2.58 -18.63
C TYR A 7 4.00 3.99 -18.14
N GLN A 8 4.18 4.28 -16.85
CA GLN A 8 3.85 5.58 -16.28
C GLN A 8 4.75 6.71 -16.81
N VAL A 9 6.04 6.43 -17.04
CA VAL A 9 6.94 7.43 -17.63
C VAL A 9 6.52 7.75 -19.07
N LEU A 10 6.16 6.74 -19.86
CA LEU A 10 5.69 6.92 -21.23
C LEU A 10 4.33 7.62 -21.30
N ASP A 11 3.40 7.31 -20.40
CA ASP A 11 2.09 7.96 -20.32
C ASP A 11 2.19 9.47 -20.06
N LYS A 12 3.24 9.90 -19.36
CA LYS A 12 3.46 11.32 -19.03
C LYS A 12 4.27 12.09 -20.06
N ASP A 13 4.86 11.42 -21.07
CA ASP A 13 5.77 12.06 -22.01
C ASP A 13 5.58 11.52 -23.44
N VAL A 14 4.80 12.27 -24.24
CA VAL A 14 4.45 11.91 -25.63
C VAL A 14 5.68 11.68 -26.51
N MET A 15 6.75 12.45 -26.30
CA MET A 15 7.98 12.31 -27.10
C MET A 15 8.68 10.97 -26.82
N LEU A 16 8.70 10.55 -25.55
CA LEU A 16 9.23 9.24 -25.17
C LEU A 16 8.36 8.11 -25.71
N TYR A 17 7.04 8.29 -25.71
CA TYR A 17 6.11 7.33 -26.30
C TYR A 17 6.38 7.13 -27.80
N GLU A 18 6.54 8.22 -28.55
CA GLU A 18 6.87 8.14 -29.98
C GLU A 18 8.22 7.46 -30.24
N HIS A 19 9.23 7.72 -29.39
CA HIS A 19 10.52 7.04 -29.48
C HIS A 19 10.43 5.55 -29.10
N PHE A 20 9.52 5.19 -28.20
CA PHE A 20 9.33 3.80 -27.75
C PHE A 20 8.65 2.91 -28.80
N ILE A 21 7.68 3.44 -29.55
CA ILE A 21 6.85 2.67 -30.47
C ILE A 21 7.66 1.85 -31.49
N PRO A 22 8.70 2.40 -32.15
CA PRO A 22 9.57 1.64 -33.05
C PRO A 22 10.27 0.46 -32.36
N ILE A 23 10.79 0.66 -31.14
CA ILE A 23 11.48 -0.37 -30.36
C ILE A 23 10.50 -1.50 -30.00
N PHE A 24 9.31 -1.13 -29.51
CA PHE A 24 8.26 -2.07 -29.16
C PHE A 24 7.79 -2.89 -30.38
N ARG A 25 7.54 -2.22 -31.51
CA ARG A 25 7.11 -2.88 -32.76
C ARG A 25 8.19 -3.77 -33.34
N GLY A 26 9.46 -3.34 -33.29
CA GLY A 26 10.60 -4.16 -33.71
C GLY A 26 10.68 -5.47 -32.93
N LYS A 27 10.50 -5.40 -31.60
CA LYS A 27 10.47 -6.57 -30.74
C LYS A 27 9.30 -7.52 -31.04
N ARG A 28 8.08 -6.99 -31.22
CA ARG A 28 6.91 -7.80 -31.64
C ARG A 28 7.08 -8.51 -32.98
N ARG A 29 7.95 -8.02 -33.87
CA ARG A 29 8.26 -8.69 -35.14
C ARG A 29 9.22 -9.86 -34.98
N ILE A 30 10.13 -9.78 -34.00
CA ILE A 30 11.17 -10.79 -33.76
C ILE A 30 10.60 -11.99 -32.96
N TYR A 31 9.67 -11.73 -32.04
CA TYR A 31 9.06 -12.76 -31.20
C TYR A 31 7.60 -13.00 -31.63
N ARG A 32 7.21 -14.26 -31.90
CA ARG A 32 5.82 -14.64 -32.21
C ARG A 32 4.90 -14.33 -31.02
N GLU A 33 3.60 -14.14 -31.30
CA GLU A 33 2.58 -13.91 -30.28
C GLU A 33 2.65 -15.00 -29.20
N GLY A 34 3.04 -14.60 -27.98
CA GLY A 34 3.20 -15.49 -26.82
C GLY A 34 4.61 -15.56 -26.23
N ASP A 35 5.67 -15.39 -27.03
CA ASP A 35 7.08 -15.56 -26.60
C ASP A 35 7.81 -14.23 -26.31
N GLY A 36 7.13 -13.09 -26.50
CA GLY A 36 7.71 -11.74 -26.49
C GLY A 36 7.64 -10.99 -25.16
N GLU A 37 7.59 -11.69 -24.03
CA GLU A 37 7.59 -11.01 -22.73
C GLU A 37 8.89 -10.22 -22.52
N TRP A 38 8.76 -8.97 -22.08
CA TRP A 38 9.93 -8.16 -21.76
C TRP A 38 10.59 -8.72 -20.51
N GLN A 39 11.85 -9.16 -20.68
CA GLN A 39 12.72 -9.57 -19.59
C GLN A 39 13.09 -8.37 -18.72
N GLN A 40 13.45 -8.64 -17.48
CA GLN A 40 13.82 -7.62 -16.50
C GLN A 40 15.01 -6.76 -16.95
N SER A 41 16.06 -7.37 -17.53
CA SER A 41 17.20 -6.66 -18.12
C SER A 41 16.79 -5.67 -19.20
N GLN A 42 15.93 -6.12 -20.11
CA GLN A 42 15.43 -5.29 -21.22
C GLN A 42 14.58 -4.12 -20.71
N LEU A 43 13.80 -4.32 -19.64
CA LEU A 43 13.04 -3.23 -19.01
C LEU A 43 13.95 -2.23 -18.31
N LYS A 44 15.04 -2.69 -17.67
CA LYS A 44 16.04 -1.81 -17.05
C LYS A 44 16.74 -0.95 -18.08
N GLU A 45 17.26 -1.57 -19.15
CA GLU A 45 17.89 -0.87 -20.28
C GLU A 45 16.92 0.14 -20.89
N PHE A 46 15.65 -0.25 -21.04
CA PHE A 46 14.62 0.63 -21.56
C PHE A 46 14.34 1.83 -20.64
N VAL A 47 14.14 1.61 -19.34
CA VAL A 47 13.91 2.70 -18.40
C VAL A 47 15.14 3.62 -18.35
N HIS A 48 16.35 3.08 -18.44
CA HIS A 48 17.57 3.87 -18.52
C HIS A 48 17.58 4.78 -19.75
N SER A 49 17.37 4.22 -20.95
CA SER A 49 17.43 4.98 -22.20
C SER A 49 16.34 6.04 -22.30
N VAL A 50 15.14 5.73 -21.81
CA VAL A 50 14.02 6.69 -21.74
C VAL A 50 14.40 7.89 -20.88
N LEU A 51 15.07 7.67 -19.75
CA LEU A 51 15.43 8.74 -18.84
C LEU A 51 16.60 9.59 -19.35
N GLU A 52 17.55 9.01 -20.08
CA GLU A 52 18.62 9.75 -20.76
C GLU A 52 18.09 10.65 -21.88
N GLN A 53 17.07 10.20 -22.61
CA GLN A 53 16.52 10.92 -23.76
C GLN A 53 15.47 11.97 -23.39
N ARG A 54 15.08 12.07 -22.11
CA ARG A 54 14.11 13.07 -21.68
C ARG A 54 14.66 14.47 -21.78
N GLN A 55 13.73 15.39 -22.00
CA GLN A 55 13.96 16.81 -21.75
C GLN A 55 14.35 17.01 -20.27
N PRO A 56 15.24 17.98 -19.96
CA PRO A 56 15.71 18.24 -18.61
C PRO A 56 14.58 18.81 -17.74
N ARG A 57 13.75 17.91 -17.21
CA ARG A 57 12.68 18.20 -16.27
C ARG A 57 12.85 17.30 -15.06
N PRO A 58 12.69 17.83 -13.84
CA PRO A 58 12.77 17.02 -12.64
C PRO A 58 11.82 15.83 -12.71
N LEU A 59 12.32 14.64 -12.38
CA LEU A 59 11.52 13.44 -12.25
C LEU A 59 11.50 12.98 -10.81
N LEU A 60 10.29 12.70 -10.31
CA LEU A 60 10.06 12.14 -8.98
C LEU A 60 9.40 10.78 -9.12
N LEU A 61 10.08 9.74 -8.67
CA LEU A 61 9.57 8.37 -8.65
C LEU A 61 9.17 8.00 -7.23
N PHE A 62 7.88 7.68 -7.04
CA PHE A 62 7.38 7.06 -5.83
C PHE A 62 7.15 5.59 -6.09
N VAL A 63 7.82 4.75 -5.30
CA VAL A 63 7.63 3.30 -5.32
C VAL A 63 7.10 2.88 -3.96
N ASP A 64 5.86 2.42 -3.97
CA ASP A 64 5.14 2.02 -2.78
C ASP A 64 5.24 0.52 -2.52
N ALA A 65 5.22 0.13 -1.25
CA ALA A 65 5.12 -1.24 -0.75
C ALA A 65 6.10 -2.23 -1.41
N LEU A 66 7.40 -1.93 -1.38
CA LEU A 66 8.43 -2.79 -1.97
C LEU A 66 8.43 -4.21 -1.38
N ASP A 67 8.04 -4.38 -0.12
CA ASP A 67 7.97 -5.66 0.59
C ASP A 67 6.94 -6.66 0.02
N GLU A 68 6.01 -6.20 -0.82
CA GLU A 68 5.03 -7.06 -1.51
C GLU A 68 5.65 -7.84 -2.69
N CYS A 69 6.90 -7.54 -3.04
CA CYS A 69 7.65 -8.26 -4.06
C CYS A 69 8.61 -9.28 -3.44
N ASN A 70 8.93 -10.35 -4.19
CA ASN A 70 9.93 -11.31 -3.74
C ASN A 70 11.29 -10.64 -3.52
N GLU A 71 12.00 -11.04 -2.46
CA GLU A 71 13.22 -10.38 -1.98
C GLU A 71 14.28 -10.19 -3.09
N GLN A 72 14.51 -11.21 -3.91
CA GLN A 72 15.50 -11.15 -4.99
C GLN A 72 15.15 -10.08 -6.03
N ALA A 73 13.88 -9.99 -6.42
CA ALA A 73 13.40 -8.97 -7.35
C ALA A 73 13.51 -7.56 -6.74
N VAL A 74 13.23 -7.40 -5.44
CA VAL A 74 13.36 -6.09 -4.80
C VAL A 74 14.82 -5.65 -4.75
N ARG A 75 15.74 -6.52 -4.33
CA ARG A 75 17.19 -6.22 -4.32
C ARG A 75 17.68 -5.81 -5.71
N ASP A 76 17.25 -6.53 -6.74
CA ASP A 76 17.62 -6.25 -8.13
C ASP A 76 17.08 -4.90 -8.64
N VAL A 77 15.86 -4.53 -8.27
CA VAL A 77 15.26 -3.24 -8.68
C VAL A 77 15.82 -2.09 -7.87
N VAL A 78 16.03 -2.26 -6.56
CA VAL A 78 16.67 -1.25 -5.72
C VAL A 78 18.08 -0.94 -6.21
N GLY A 79 18.89 -1.95 -6.51
CA GLY A 79 20.23 -1.74 -7.05
C GLY A 79 20.22 -1.02 -8.41
N PHE A 80 19.21 -1.30 -9.24
CA PHE A 80 18.99 -0.57 -10.49
C PHE A 80 18.62 0.89 -10.26
N LEU A 81 17.67 1.18 -9.36
CA LEU A 81 17.24 2.53 -9.04
C LEU A 81 18.37 3.36 -8.40
N GLU A 82 19.19 2.74 -7.54
CA GLU A 82 20.39 3.39 -7.00
C GLU A 82 21.39 3.73 -8.11
N SER A 83 21.68 2.78 -9.01
CA SER A 83 22.59 3.02 -10.15
C SER A 83 22.08 4.14 -11.06
N LEU A 84 20.78 4.14 -11.34
CA LEU A 84 20.10 5.15 -12.13
C LEU A 84 20.17 6.55 -11.47
N SER A 85 20.04 6.62 -10.14
CA SER A 85 20.18 7.88 -9.40
C SER A 85 21.60 8.46 -9.48
N ILE A 86 22.63 7.60 -9.42
CA ILE A 86 24.04 8.00 -9.56
C ILE A 86 24.30 8.51 -10.97
N HIS A 87 23.80 7.79 -11.98
CA HIS A 87 23.92 8.20 -13.38
C HIS A 87 23.23 9.55 -13.64
N ALA A 88 22.03 9.77 -13.08
CA ALA A 88 21.31 11.04 -13.21
C ALA A 88 22.13 12.25 -12.76
N VAL A 89 22.80 12.12 -11.61
CA VAL A 89 23.71 13.16 -11.09
C VAL A 89 24.88 13.41 -12.05
N GLN A 90 25.46 12.36 -12.63
CA GLN A 90 26.57 12.47 -13.59
C GLN A 90 26.16 13.10 -14.91
N ALA A 91 24.97 12.75 -15.42
CA ALA A 91 24.40 13.26 -16.66
C ALA A 91 23.78 14.67 -16.50
N GLY A 92 23.67 15.18 -15.27
CA GLY A 92 23.19 16.54 -15.00
C GLY A 92 21.67 16.71 -15.05
N PHE A 93 20.88 15.64 -14.84
CA PHE A 93 19.42 15.73 -14.75
C PHE A 93 18.92 15.39 -13.34
N GLU A 94 17.80 16.01 -12.96
CA GLU A 94 17.24 15.87 -11.62
C GLU A 94 16.32 14.65 -11.53
N LEU A 95 16.77 13.63 -10.79
CA LEU A 95 16.00 12.44 -10.45
C LEU A 95 15.92 12.28 -8.93
N ARG A 96 14.69 12.24 -8.40
CA ARG A 96 14.38 11.95 -7.00
C ARG A 96 13.61 10.66 -6.92
N ILE A 97 14.02 9.76 -6.04
CA ILE A 97 13.39 8.45 -5.85
C ILE A 97 13.01 8.32 -4.38
N CYS A 98 11.74 8.02 -4.13
CA CYS A 98 11.21 7.74 -2.81
C CYS A 98 10.67 6.31 -2.81
N LEU A 99 11.17 5.52 -1.89
CA LEU A 99 10.85 4.11 -1.75
C LEU A 99 10.23 3.90 -0.38
N SER A 100 9.12 3.17 -0.32
CA SER A 100 8.52 2.75 0.94
C SER A 100 8.42 1.22 1.01
N SER A 101 8.59 0.70 2.21
CA SER A 101 8.68 -0.73 2.50
C SER A 101 8.44 -0.95 3.99
N ARG A 102 7.95 -2.12 4.36
CA ARG A 102 8.09 -2.63 5.73
C ARG A 102 9.54 -3.02 6.03
N HIS A 103 9.82 -3.30 7.30
CA HIS A 103 11.16 -3.68 7.82
C HIS A 103 11.76 -4.94 7.20
N TYR A 104 10.96 -5.75 6.51
CA TYR A 104 11.41 -6.95 5.83
C TYR A 104 10.91 -6.94 4.36
N PRO A 105 11.77 -7.25 3.38
CA PRO A 105 13.20 -7.54 3.52
C PRO A 105 14.05 -6.29 3.80
N ASN A 106 15.09 -6.41 4.64
CA ASN A 106 16.03 -5.31 4.87
C ASN A 106 16.92 -5.13 3.63
N ILE A 107 16.67 -4.04 2.90
CA ILE A 107 17.40 -3.70 1.69
C ILE A 107 18.13 -2.40 1.94
N SER A 108 19.45 -2.51 2.07
CA SER A 108 20.32 -1.36 2.20
C SER A 108 20.63 -0.78 0.83
N MET A 109 20.75 0.54 0.80
CA MET A 109 21.28 1.33 -0.31
C MET A 109 22.42 2.17 0.25
N LYS A 110 23.48 2.38 -0.52
CA LYS A 110 24.69 3.08 -0.05
C LYS A 110 24.44 4.57 0.11
N LYS A 111 23.55 5.15 -0.69
CA LYS A 111 23.22 6.59 -0.67
C LYS A 111 21.72 6.82 -0.50
N THR A 112 21.25 6.78 0.74
CA THR A 112 19.82 6.92 1.06
C THR A 112 19.61 7.81 2.27
N LEU A 113 18.51 8.57 2.23
CA LEU A 113 17.91 9.18 3.40
C LEU A 113 16.77 8.26 3.86
N GLU A 114 16.92 7.65 5.03
CA GLU A 114 15.91 6.75 5.60
C GLU A 114 15.04 7.50 6.61
N LEU A 115 13.72 7.33 6.49
CA LEU A 115 12.75 7.82 7.45
C LEU A 115 11.94 6.63 7.98
N THR A 116 12.10 6.33 9.25
CA THR A 116 11.30 5.30 9.94
C THR A 116 10.07 5.95 10.59
N VAL A 117 8.90 5.80 9.97
CA VAL A 117 7.68 6.54 10.34
C VAL A 117 7.25 6.25 11.78
N GLU A 118 7.25 4.99 12.22
CA GLU A 118 6.76 4.61 13.54
C GLU A 118 7.68 5.05 14.70
N LYS A 119 8.92 5.45 14.38
CA LYS A 119 9.86 6.03 15.34
C LYS A 119 9.76 7.56 15.44
N SER A 120 9.01 8.20 14.54
CA SER A 120 8.83 9.66 14.57
C SER A 120 7.93 10.07 15.75
N LYS A 121 8.23 11.23 16.35
CA LYS A 121 7.42 11.77 17.45
C LYS A 121 6.08 12.30 16.94
N GLU A 122 6.10 12.79 15.71
CA GLU A 122 4.97 13.28 14.94
C GLU A 122 3.93 12.17 14.77
N HIS A 123 4.34 10.97 14.37
CA HIS A 123 3.43 9.83 14.23
C HIS A 123 2.73 9.44 15.55
N ARG A 124 3.46 9.44 16.66
CA ARG A 124 2.85 9.19 17.99
C ARG A 124 1.85 10.28 18.35
N ARG A 125 2.16 11.54 18.03
CA ARG A 125 1.26 12.69 18.25
C ARG A 125 0.01 12.58 17.37
N ASP A 126 0.13 12.11 16.15
CA ASP A 126 -1.00 11.93 15.23
C ASP A 126 -1.94 10.84 15.73
N ILE A 127 -1.40 9.71 16.22
CA ILE A 127 -2.19 8.67 16.90
C ILE A 127 -2.93 9.26 18.11
N ALA A 128 -2.23 9.97 19.00
CA ALA A 128 -2.83 10.57 20.19
C ALA A 128 -3.96 11.57 19.82
N THR A 129 -3.74 12.34 18.76
CA THR A 129 -4.72 13.31 18.25
C THR A 129 -5.95 12.59 17.69
N TYR A 130 -5.74 11.54 16.87
CA TYR A 130 -6.82 10.73 16.32
C TYR A 130 -7.68 10.09 17.42
N VAL A 131 -7.05 9.47 18.43
CA VAL A 131 -7.78 8.84 19.53
C VAL A 131 -8.62 9.88 20.26
N ARG A 132 -8.05 11.03 20.61
CA ARG A 132 -8.76 12.11 21.30
C ARG A 132 -9.95 12.66 20.51
N GLU A 133 -9.81 12.75 19.19
CA GLU A 133 -10.87 13.29 18.32
C GLU A 133 -11.98 12.29 18.01
N LYS A 134 -11.66 10.99 17.97
CA LYS A 134 -12.58 9.95 17.47
C LYS A 134 -13.18 9.09 18.57
N LEU A 135 -12.57 9.00 19.75
CA LEU A 135 -13.17 8.32 20.89
C LEU A 135 -14.36 9.13 21.41
N ARG A 136 -15.51 8.48 21.61
CA ARG A 136 -16.75 9.18 22.03
C ARG A 136 -16.67 9.75 23.45
N ILE A 137 -15.87 9.12 24.30
CA ILE A 137 -15.64 9.55 25.68
C ILE A 137 -14.27 10.19 25.80
N ARG A 138 -14.16 11.17 26.70
CA ARG A 138 -12.88 11.74 27.12
C ARG A 138 -12.46 11.05 28.40
N ASP A 139 -11.62 10.02 28.27
CA ASP A 139 -11.06 9.28 29.39
C ASP A 139 -9.56 9.09 29.18
N TYR A 140 -8.76 9.76 29.99
CA TYR A 140 -7.30 9.74 29.84
C TYR A 140 -6.67 8.36 30.05
N ALA A 141 -7.27 7.50 30.88
CA ALA A 141 -6.75 6.16 31.11
C ALA A 141 -6.96 5.27 29.88
N ILE A 142 -8.16 5.33 29.29
CA ILE A 142 -8.50 4.62 28.05
C ILE A 142 -7.66 5.15 26.88
N GLU A 143 -7.54 6.47 26.73
CA GLU A 143 -6.71 7.08 25.68
C GLU A 143 -5.23 6.64 25.79
N ALA A 144 -4.69 6.58 27.01
CA ALA A 144 -3.32 6.16 27.26
C ALA A 144 -3.12 4.66 26.98
N GLU A 145 -4.09 3.83 27.36
CA GLU A 145 -4.03 2.38 27.10
C GLU A 145 -4.11 2.07 25.61
N ILE A 146 -4.99 2.74 24.84
CA ILE A 146 -5.05 2.62 23.38
C ILE A 146 -3.70 2.98 22.75
N GLN A 147 -3.12 4.13 23.13
CA GLN A 147 -1.82 4.56 22.60
C GLN A 147 -0.70 3.57 22.92
N LYS A 148 -0.73 2.96 24.10
CA LYS A 148 0.24 1.93 24.50
C LYS A 148 0.07 0.64 23.70
N LYS A 149 -1.16 0.14 23.55
CA LYS A 149 -1.46 -1.12 22.85
C LYS A 149 -1.26 -1.02 21.34
N ALA A 150 -1.43 0.18 20.77
CA ALA A 150 -1.29 0.41 19.34
C ALA A 150 0.11 0.17 18.77
N ASP A 151 1.16 0.32 19.59
CA ASP A 151 2.57 0.20 19.19
C ASP A 151 2.94 0.89 17.85
N GLY A 152 2.36 2.07 17.62
CA GLY A 152 2.58 2.83 16.38
C GLY A 152 1.81 2.33 15.15
N ILE A 153 0.93 1.33 15.27
CA ILE A 153 0.14 0.83 14.15
C ILE A 153 -1.15 1.64 14.01
N PHE A 154 -1.17 2.61 13.09
CA PHE A 154 -2.33 3.51 12.93
C PHE A 154 -3.62 2.76 12.53
N MET A 155 -3.50 1.73 11.69
CA MET A 155 -4.65 0.90 11.29
C MET A 155 -5.31 0.22 12.50
N TRP A 156 -4.51 -0.28 13.43
CA TRP A 156 -5.00 -0.86 14.68
C TRP A 156 -5.82 0.17 15.46
N VAL A 157 -5.31 1.40 15.60
CA VAL A 157 -5.99 2.49 16.32
C VAL A 157 -7.36 2.78 15.71
N VAL A 158 -7.44 2.88 14.38
CA VAL A 158 -8.69 3.16 13.66
C VAL A 158 -9.73 2.08 13.95
N ILE A 159 -9.35 0.80 13.85
CA ILE A 159 -10.23 -0.34 14.08
C ILE A 159 -10.69 -0.37 15.54
N VAL A 160 -9.75 -0.28 16.48
CA VAL A 160 -10.03 -0.42 17.90
C VAL A 160 -10.88 0.73 18.43
N VAL A 161 -10.60 1.98 18.05
CA VAL A 161 -11.46 3.12 18.42
C VAL A 161 -12.90 2.90 17.91
N SER A 162 -13.07 2.35 16.71
CA SER A 162 -14.41 2.01 16.19
C SER A 162 -15.09 0.92 17.01
N LEU A 163 -14.37 -0.15 17.39
CA LEU A 163 -14.89 -1.23 18.23
C LEU A 163 -15.29 -0.73 19.62
N LEU A 164 -14.45 0.10 20.24
CA LEU A 164 -14.72 0.69 21.55
C LEU A 164 -15.95 1.59 21.51
N ASN A 165 -16.06 2.45 20.50
CA ASN A 165 -17.24 3.30 20.33
C ASN A 165 -18.51 2.47 20.14
N LYS A 166 -18.46 1.38 19.38
CA LYS A 166 -19.59 0.45 19.23
C LYS A 166 -19.95 -0.22 20.56
N ALA A 167 -18.96 -0.70 21.31
CA ALA A 167 -19.17 -1.30 22.62
C ALA A 167 -19.78 -0.31 23.63
N TYR A 168 -19.42 0.98 23.53
CA TYR A 168 -20.03 2.04 24.32
C TYR A 168 -21.47 2.38 23.91
N ASP A 169 -21.82 2.19 22.64
CA ASP A 169 -23.19 2.37 22.18
C ASP A 169 -24.10 1.21 22.63
N GLU A 170 -23.54 0.01 22.74
CA GLU A 170 -24.23 -1.22 23.13
C GLU A 170 -24.22 -1.46 24.66
N GLY A 171 -23.28 -0.86 25.38
CA GLY A 171 -23.11 -0.98 26.82
C GLY A 171 -22.43 0.26 27.41
N ARG A 172 -22.57 0.50 28.72
CA ARG A 172 -21.90 1.64 29.37
C ARG A 172 -20.36 1.49 29.29
N ILE A 173 -19.62 2.44 29.87
CA ILE A 173 -18.15 2.46 29.92
C ILE A 173 -17.50 1.11 30.27
N GLU A 174 -18.13 0.30 31.14
CA GLU A 174 -17.70 -1.05 31.49
C GLU A 174 -17.54 -1.98 30.27
N ALA A 175 -18.44 -1.92 29.30
CA ALA A 175 -18.36 -2.71 28.08
C ALA A 175 -17.18 -2.28 27.21
N MET A 176 -16.96 -0.97 27.07
CA MET A 176 -15.80 -0.42 26.38
C MET A 176 -14.49 -0.87 27.03
N GLN A 177 -14.38 -0.79 28.36
CA GLN A 177 -13.19 -1.24 29.10
C GLN A 177 -12.93 -2.72 28.91
N LYS A 178 -13.99 -3.55 28.96
CA LYS A 178 -13.89 -4.98 28.69
C LYS A 178 -13.39 -5.25 27.27
N THR A 179 -13.96 -4.58 26.27
CA THR A 179 -13.49 -4.70 24.87
C THR A 179 -12.03 -4.27 24.74
N LEU A 180 -11.62 -3.18 25.39
CA LEU A 180 -10.22 -2.74 25.35
C LEU A 180 -9.27 -3.78 25.93
N GLN A 181 -9.67 -4.47 27.01
CA GLN A 181 -8.88 -5.55 27.60
C GLN A 181 -8.78 -6.79 26.70
N GLU A 182 -9.88 -7.15 26.04
CA GLU A 182 -9.98 -8.35 25.19
C GLU A 182 -9.33 -8.19 23.82
N VAL A 183 -9.26 -6.97 23.29
CA VAL A 183 -8.68 -6.69 21.97
C VAL A 183 -7.17 -7.00 21.98
N PRO A 184 -6.67 -7.82 21.03
CA PRO A 184 -5.25 -8.09 20.89
C PRO A 184 -4.42 -6.86 20.54
N ASN A 185 -3.13 -6.86 20.89
CA ASN A 185 -2.19 -5.80 20.47
C ASN A 185 -1.78 -5.97 19.00
N ASP A 186 -1.71 -7.21 18.53
CA ASP A 186 -1.28 -7.52 17.19
C ASP A 186 -2.41 -7.32 16.17
N LEU A 187 -2.12 -6.66 15.05
CA LEU A 187 -3.12 -6.34 14.04
C LEU A 187 -3.66 -7.59 13.34
N GLU A 188 -2.82 -8.61 13.11
CA GLU A 188 -3.24 -9.88 12.53
C GLU A 188 -4.19 -10.60 13.48
N GLU A 189 -3.91 -10.61 14.79
CA GLU A 189 -4.80 -11.17 15.81
C GLU A 189 -6.13 -10.41 15.90
N VAL A 190 -6.13 -9.08 15.72
CA VAL A 190 -7.37 -8.30 15.60
C VAL A 190 -8.19 -8.75 14.40
N PHE A 191 -7.58 -8.88 13.21
CA PHE A 191 -8.28 -9.38 12.02
C PHE A 191 -8.80 -10.81 12.21
N ASN A 192 -8.00 -11.68 12.83
CA ASN A 192 -8.41 -13.05 13.15
C ASN A 192 -9.63 -13.07 14.06
N THR A 193 -9.70 -12.14 15.03
CA THR A 193 -10.84 -11.99 15.93
C THR A 193 -12.09 -11.51 15.19
N LEU A 194 -11.95 -10.52 14.30
CA LEU A 194 -13.04 -10.03 13.43
C LEU A 194 -13.55 -11.12 12.46
N LEU A 195 -12.68 -12.04 12.06
CA LEU A 195 -12.99 -13.16 11.16
C LEU A 195 -13.49 -14.42 11.90
N ARG A 196 -13.71 -14.39 13.22
CA ARG A 196 -14.18 -15.56 13.98
C ARG A 196 -15.60 -15.98 13.58
N LYS A 197 -15.89 -17.29 13.72
CA LYS A 197 -17.13 -17.92 13.22
C LYS A 197 -18.43 -17.36 13.79
N ASP A 198 -18.36 -16.66 14.92
CA ASP A 198 -19.54 -16.21 15.66
C ASP A 198 -19.97 -14.77 15.31
N ASP A 199 -19.25 -14.07 14.41
CA ASP A 199 -19.66 -12.75 13.94
C ASP A 199 -20.76 -12.87 12.87
N PRO A 200 -21.96 -12.30 13.09
CA PRO A 200 -23.06 -12.35 12.13
C PRO A 200 -22.73 -11.69 10.77
N ASN A 201 -21.76 -10.77 10.72
CA ASN A 201 -21.32 -10.07 9.52
C ASN A 201 -20.16 -10.77 8.80
N LYS A 202 -19.67 -11.91 9.31
CA LYS A 202 -18.51 -12.60 8.75
C LYS A 202 -18.69 -12.97 7.27
N ALA A 203 -19.84 -13.51 6.90
CA ALA A 203 -20.11 -13.93 5.52
C ALA A 203 -19.99 -12.73 4.56
N GLU A 204 -20.52 -11.58 4.97
CA GLU A 204 -20.46 -10.33 4.23
C GLU A 204 -19.01 -9.82 4.11
N MET A 205 -18.26 -9.83 5.22
CA MET A 205 -16.86 -9.41 5.22
C MET A 205 -15.99 -10.30 4.33
N ILE A 206 -16.19 -11.63 4.37
CA ILE A 206 -15.49 -12.56 3.48
C ILE A 206 -15.80 -12.26 2.02
N LEU A 207 -17.06 -12.00 1.68
CA LEU A 207 -17.47 -11.67 0.32
C LEU A 207 -16.82 -10.37 -0.16
N MET A 208 -16.78 -9.34 0.69
CA MET A 208 -16.09 -8.08 0.39
C MET A 208 -14.60 -8.30 0.15
N LEU A 209 -13.93 -9.10 0.99
CA LEU A 209 -12.52 -9.45 0.81
C LEU A 209 -12.29 -10.23 -0.48
N GLN A 210 -13.16 -11.17 -0.82
CA GLN A 210 -13.09 -11.92 -2.08
C GLN A 210 -13.21 -10.99 -3.29
N TRP A 211 -14.11 -10.01 -3.26
CA TRP A 211 -14.19 -9.03 -4.35
C TRP A 211 -12.93 -8.18 -4.46
N VAL A 212 -12.41 -7.67 -3.34
CA VAL A 212 -11.15 -6.90 -3.36
C VAL A 212 -10.00 -7.73 -3.92
N LEU A 213 -9.90 -9.02 -3.55
CA LEU A 213 -8.80 -9.89 -3.96
C LEU A 213 -8.93 -10.42 -5.41
N LEU A 214 -10.15 -10.65 -5.89
CA LEU A 214 -10.39 -11.32 -7.17
C LEU A 214 -10.74 -10.36 -8.31
N THR A 215 -10.87 -9.07 -8.02
CA THR A 215 -11.18 -8.07 -9.06
C THR A 215 -9.96 -7.75 -9.91
N GLN A 216 -10.17 -7.67 -11.22
CA GLN A 216 -9.10 -7.34 -12.18
C GLN A 216 -8.68 -5.87 -12.13
N ARG A 217 -9.50 -5.03 -11.50
CA ARG A 217 -9.22 -3.60 -11.28
C ARG A 217 -9.65 -3.21 -9.87
N PRO A 218 -9.03 -2.18 -9.27
CA PRO A 218 -9.51 -1.61 -8.03
C PRO A 218 -11.00 -1.27 -8.12
N LEU A 219 -11.78 -1.75 -7.15
CA LEU A 219 -13.18 -1.39 -7.00
C LEU A 219 -13.30 0.01 -6.42
N ARG A 220 -14.26 0.78 -6.92
CA ARG A 220 -14.63 2.05 -6.31
C ARG A 220 -15.47 1.77 -5.04
N PRO A 221 -15.43 2.65 -4.03
CA PRO A 221 -16.23 2.48 -2.81
C PRO A 221 -17.72 2.27 -3.09
N GLU A 222 -18.27 2.94 -4.10
CA GLU A 222 -19.67 2.81 -4.49
C GLU A 222 -19.98 1.42 -5.06
N GLU A 223 -19.02 0.82 -5.78
CA GLU A 223 -19.14 -0.52 -6.37
C GLU A 223 -19.18 -1.58 -5.26
N LEU A 224 -18.29 -1.47 -4.26
CA LEU A 224 -18.28 -2.35 -3.09
C LEU A 224 -19.61 -2.31 -2.32
N LEU A 225 -20.16 -1.11 -2.11
CA LEU A 225 -21.43 -0.94 -1.40
C LEU A 225 -22.64 -1.46 -2.20
N SER A 226 -22.65 -1.27 -3.52
CA SER A 226 -23.77 -1.68 -4.37
C SER A 226 -23.87 -3.20 -4.54
N GLN A 227 -22.74 -3.89 -4.69
CA GLN A 227 -22.74 -5.34 -4.85
C GLN A 227 -23.14 -6.04 -3.54
N ASN A 228 -22.76 -5.45 -2.41
CA ASN A 228 -23.09 -6.00 -1.09
C ASN A 228 -24.62 -6.01 -0.83
N ARG A 229 -25.31 -4.93 -1.25
CA ARG A 229 -26.78 -4.86 -1.21
C ARG A 229 -27.48 -5.85 -2.16
N GLY A 230 -26.88 -6.13 -3.32
CA GLY A 230 -27.43 -7.09 -4.28
C GLY A 230 -27.51 -8.52 -3.74
N HIS A 231 -26.49 -8.94 -2.98
CA HIS A 231 -26.40 -10.29 -2.40
C HIS A 231 -27.33 -10.48 -1.17
N LEU A 232 -27.56 -9.43 -0.37
CA LEU A 232 -28.51 -9.45 0.74
C LEU A 232 -29.96 -9.58 0.25
N LEU A 233 -30.29 -8.94 -0.88
CA LEU A 233 -31.63 -8.99 -1.48
C LEU A 233 -31.94 -10.33 -2.17
N SER A 234 -30.92 -11.09 -2.61
CA SER A 234 -31.13 -12.45 -3.13
C SER A 234 -31.37 -13.50 -2.05
N HIS A 235 -30.90 -13.28 -0.82
CA HIS A 235 -31.15 -14.19 0.31
C HIS A 235 -32.47 -13.97 1.04
N GLN A 236 -33.18 -12.86 0.81
CA GLN A 236 -34.54 -12.63 1.34
C GLN A 236 -35.66 -13.12 0.40
N ARG A 237 -35.33 -13.85 -0.68
CA ARG A 237 -36.30 -14.40 -1.65
C ARG A 237 -36.51 -15.92 -1.57
N HIS A 238 -36.15 -16.55 -0.45
CA HIS A 238 -36.47 -17.95 -0.18
C HIS A 238 -37.15 -18.11 1.16
#